data_AF-A0A9Q0X2L9-F1
#
_entry.id   AF-A0A9Q0X2L9-F1
#
_cell.length_a   1.000
_cell.length_b   1.000
_cell.length_c   1.000
_cell.angle_alpha   90.00
_cell.angle_beta   90.00
_cell.angle_gamma   90.00
#
_symmetry.space_group_name_H-M   'P 1'
#
loop_
_entity.id
_entity.type
_entity.pdbx_description
1 polymer ?
#
loop_
_entity_poly.entity_id
_entity_poly.type
_entity_poly.pdbx_seq_one_letter_code
_entity_poly.pdbx_strand_id
1 'polypeptide(L)'
;MGMIRKHFTVVFLCLCFTVFLLLISVSSSSSPQGQMETAASRSLEHDNGVHCSRERSRAAWKIIDEYLMPFVEKERYKISSRCRLHPENDLYRDQEQHKMHVDINEWRCGYCKKTFYEEKYLDKHFDNRHYDLLNVSHSRPKCNPAAIGRNKHLCESLADSCFPVSEGPSALHLNEFFLRQFCDAHTCSGGRKPFSKGGKRETSTLHVVISVLVLMLLALFYIFIYLYRGGIKRGSQGLKHISKSGQKKRLKVIFMHSLNFSVEKTKIVQQ
;
A
#
# COMPACT_ATOMS: atom_id res chain seq x y z
N MET A 1 -18.23 23.26 35.84
CA MET A 1 -16.92 22.96 35.19
C MET A 1 -16.58 21.47 35.05
N GLY A 2 -17.44 20.52 35.46
CA GLY A 2 -17.16 19.07 35.34
C GLY A 2 -17.57 18.43 33.99
N MET A 3 -18.61 18.93 33.34
CA MET A 3 -19.12 18.38 32.06
C MET A 3 -18.21 18.65 30.87
N ILE A 4 -17.61 19.84 30.80
CA ILE A 4 -16.67 20.23 29.73
C ILE A 4 -15.41 19.35 29.75
N ARG A 5 -14.95 18.95 30.95
CA ARG A 5 -13.82 18.02 31.13
C ARG A 5 -14.10 16.63 30.58
N LYS A 6 -15.31 16.08 30.80
CA LYS A 6 -15.67 14.75 30.30
C LYS A 6 -15.81 14.74 28.79
N HIS A 7 -16.43 15.77 28.22
CA HIS A 7 -16.57 15.89 26.76
C HIS A 7 -15.21 15.99 26.07
N PHE A 8 -14.28 16.76 26.62
CA PHE A 8 -12.96 16.93 26.01
C PHE A 8 -12.12 15.66 26.06
N THR A 9 -12.18 14.91 27.17
CA THR A 9 -11.52 13.59 27.27
C THR A 9 -12.12 12.58 26.31
N VAL A 10 -13.44 12.57 26.12
CA VAL A 10 -14.12 11.67 25.18
C VAL A 10 -13.76 12.00 23.73
N VAL A 11 -13.72 13.28 23.37
CA VAL A 11 -13.32 13.73 22.02
C VAL A 11 -11.85 13.36 21.74
N PHE A 12 -10.96 13.52 22.74
CA PHE A 12 -9.56 13.13 22.62
C PHE A 12 -9.38 11.62 22.46
N LEU A 13 -10.08 10.81 23.26
CA LEU A 13 -10.07 9.35 23.12
C LEU A 13 -10.62 8.90 21.76
N CYS A 14 -11.65 9.56 21.23
CA CYS A 14 -12.14 9.32 19.88
C CYS A 14 -11.09 9.67 18.81
N LEU A 15 -10.42 10.82 18.93
CA LEU A 15 -9.34 11.20 18.02
C LEU A 15 -8.19 10.17 18.04
N CYS A 16 -7.74 9.76 19.22
CA CYS A 16 -6.72 8.71 19.35
C CYS A 16 -7.17 7.38 18.74
N PHE A 17 -8.44 6.99 18.94
CA PHE A 17 -8.99 5.77 18.38
C PHE A 17 -9.10 5.83 16.85
N THR A 18 -9.51 6.98 16.27
CA THR A 18 -9.55 7.16 14.81
C THR A 18 -8.17 7.12 14.17
N VAL A 19 -7.16 7.70 14.80
CA VAL A 19 -5.76 7.63 14.34
C VAL A 19 -5.22 6.20 14.47
N PHE A 20 -5.56 5.49 15.54
CA PHE A 20 -5.19 4.08 15.71
C PHE A 20 -5.82 3.17 14.64
N LEU A 21 -7.10 3.40 14.30
CA LEU A 21 -7.76 2.68 13.20
C LEU A 21 -7.14 3.03 11.84
N LEU A 22 -6.75 4.28 11.60
CA LEU A 22 -6.02 4.68 10.39
C LEU A 22 -4.65 3.99 10.29
N LEU A 23 -3.94 3.83 11.42
CA LEU A 23 -2.67 3.11 11.49
C LEU A 23 -2.85 1.61 11.20
N ILE A 24 -3.91 0.98 11.71
CA ILE A 24 -4.26 -0.42 11.38
C ILE A 24 -4.56 -0.56 9.90
N SER A 25 -5.33 0.36 9.32
CA SER A 25 -5.69 0.37 7.89
C SER A 25 -4.46 0.42 6.98
N VAL A 26 -3.46 1.22 7.36
CA VAL A 26 -2.18 1.32 6.65
C VAL A 26 -1.31 0.07 6.89
N SER A 27 -1.33 -0.50 8.10
CA SER A 27 -0.59 -1.72 8.44
C SER A 27 -1.11 -2.96 7.71
N SER A 28 -2.41 -3.03 7.41
CA SER A 28 -3.01 -4.11 6.61
C SER A 28 -2.55 -4.11 5.15
N SER A 29 -1.96 -3.00 4.67
CA SER A 29 -1.32 -2.94 3.34
C SER A 29 0.17 -3.32 3.35
N SER A 30 0.77 -3.54 4.54
CA SER A 30 2.11 -4.07 4.68
C SER A 30 2.08 -5.52 5.17
N SER A 31 2.12 -6.47 4.22
CA SER A 31 2.37 -7.88 4.55
C SER A 31 3.70 -8.02 5.29
N PRO A 32 3.74 -8.67 6.47
CA PRO A 32 5.00 -9.11 7.07
C PRO A 32 5.53 -10.36 6.37
N GLN A 33 6.86 -10.51 6.44
CA GLN A 33 7.67 -11.72 6.25
C GLN A 33 7.98 -12.18 4.81
N GLY A 34 9.06 -11.60 4.27
CA GLY A 34 10.10 -12.43 3.67
C GLY A 34 10.90 -13.10 4.79
N GLN A 35 10.66 -14.39 5.03
CA GLN A 35 11.55 -15.22 5.81
C GLN A 35 12.73 -15.64 4.94
N MET A 36 13.93 -15.41 5.48
CA MET A 36 15.17 -16.03 5.04
C MET A 36 15.10 -17.52 5.40
N GLU A 37 14.89 -18.38 4.40
CA GLU A 37 15.11 -19.82 4.55
C GLU A 37 16.45 -20.20 3.94
N THR A 38 17.21 -20.85 4.82
CA THR A 38 18.57 -21.34 4.72
C THR A 38 18.76 -22.30 3.54
N ALA A 39 19.89 -22.17 2.86
CA ALA A 39 20.34 -23.08 1.83
C ALA A 39 20.56 -24.49 2.40
N ALA A 40 19.68 -25.44 2.08
CA ALA A 40 19.98 -26.87 2.09
C ALA A 40 18.93 -27.65 1.27
N SER A 41 19.34 -28.06 0.07
CA SER A 41 19.00 -29.31 -0.60
C SER A 41 17.54 -29.79 -0.58
N ARG A 42 16.78 -29.46 -1.63
CA ARG A 42 15.98 -30.45 -2.38
C ARG A 42 16.02 -30.10 -3.87
N SER A 43 16.74 -30.94 -4.60
CA SER A 43 16.62 -31.12 -6.04
C SER A 43 15.17 -31.52 -6.36
N LEU A 44 14.40 -30.57 -6.87
CA LEU A 44 13.20 -30.84 -7.66
C LEU A 44 13.47 -30.31 -9.06
N GLU A 45 13.20 -31.16 -10.04
CA GLU A 45 13.34 -30.86 -11.46
C GLU A 45 12.73 -29.48 -11.76
N HIS A 46 13.60 -28.54 -12.12
CA HIS A 46 13.20 -27.20 -12.47
C HIS A 46 12.69 -27.23 -13.91
N ASP A 47 11.39 -27.45 -14.04
CA ASP A 47 10.65 -27.18 -15.27
C ASP A 47 11.09 -25.79 -15.80
N ASN A 48 11.51 -25.74 -17.05
CA ASN A 48 12.03 -24.56 -17.75
C ASN A 48 10.90 -23.53 -18.05
N GLY A 49 9.86 -23.49 -17.23
CA GLY A 49 8.79 -22.53 -17.27
C GLY A 49 9.27 -21.20 -16.68
N VAL A 50 9.53 -20.23 -17.54
CA VAL A 50 9.70 -18.86 -17.05
C VAL A 50 8.37 -18.38 -16.49
N HIS A 51 8.23 -18.42 -15.17
CA HIS A 51 7.10 -17.84 -14.47
C HIS A 51 7.07 -16.32 -14.70
N CYS A 52 6.20 -15.88 -15.60
CA CYS A 52 5.82 -14.48 -15.72
C CYS A 52 5.02 -14.11 -14.46
N SER A 53 5.39 -13.05 -13.75
CA SER A 53 4.61 -12.59 -12.60
C SER A 53 3.38 -11.86 -13.09
N ARG A 54 2.19 -12.35 -12.71
CA ARG A 54 0.89 -11.77 -13.07
C ARG A 54 0.79 -10.29 -12.70
N GLU A 55 1.14 -9.93 -11.48
CA GLU A 55 1.17 -8.55 -10.99
C GLU A 55 2.05 -7.64 -11.84
N ARG A 56 3.24 -8.13 -12.23
CA ARG A 56 4.15 -7.38 -13.11
C ARG A 56 3.59 -7.24 -14.53
N SER A 57 2.93 -8.28 -15.04
CA SER A 57 2.25 -8.22 -16.33
C SER A 57 1.14 -7.16 -16.31
N ARG A 58 0.33 -7.12 -15.25
CA ARG A 58 -0.71 -6.11 -15.05
C ARG A 58 -0.13 -4.69 -15.03
N ALA A 59 0.98 -4.49 -14.31
CA ALA A 59 1.66 -3.19 -14.28
C ALA A 59 2.23 -2.80 -15.66
N ALA A 60 2.86 -3.73 -16.37
CA ALA A 60 3.38 -3.48 -17.71
C ALA A 60 2.26 -3.15 -18.71
N TRP A 61 1.17 -3.92 -18.67
CA TRP A 61 0.00 -3.66 -19.50
C TRP A 61 -0.60 -2.29 -19.21
N LYS A 62 -0.76 -1.92 -17.93
CA LYS A 62 -1.26 -0.60 -17.55
C LYS A 62 -0.43 0.54 -18.15
N ILE A 63 0.89 0.43 -18.15
CA ILE A 63 1.77 1.44 -18.77
C ILE A 63 1.55 1.49 -20.29
N ILE A 64 1.45 0.33 -20.93
CA ILE A 64 1.19 0.23 -22.38
C ILE A 64 -0.16 0.87 -22.73
N ASP A 65 -1.19 0.57 -21.95
CA ASP A 65 -2.55 1.06 -22.13
C ASP A 65 -2.65 2.57 -21.90
N GLU A 66 -1.95 3.10 -20.89
CA GLU A 66 -1.97 4.52 -20.55
C GLU A 66 -1.12 5.37 -21.51
N TYR A 67 0.03 4.86 -21.96
CA TYR A 67 1.01 5.66 -22.72
C TYR A 67 1.11 5.32 -24.20
N LEU A 68 0.91 4.06 -24.61
CA LEU A 68 1.13 3.64 -25.99
C LEU A 68 -0.18 3.53 -26.78
N MET A 69 -1.19 2.86 -26.21
CA MET A 69 -2.45 2.58 -26.91
C MET A 69 -3.18 3.84 -27.41
N PRO A 70 -3.21 4.98 -26.69
CA PRO A 70 -3.88 6.18 -27.18
C PRO A 70 -3.29 6.71 -28.50
N PHE A 71 -1.97 6.57 -28.70
CA PHE A 71 -1.32 6.95 -29.96
C PHE A 71 -1.61 5.94 -31.08
N VAL A 72 -1.58 4.65 -30.77
CA VAL A 72 -1.87 3.58 -31.73
C VAL A 72 -3.28 3.73 -32.28
N GLU A 73 -4.25 3.98 -31.40
CA GLU A 73 -5.65 4.18 -31.76
C GLU A 73 -5.87 5.48 -32.54
N LYS A 74 -5.23 6.58 -32.10
CA LYS A 74 -5.29 7.87 -32.79
C LYS A 74 -4.76 7.79 -34.22
N GLU A 75 -3.63 7.12 -34.42
CA GLU A 75 -3.01 6.93 -35.74
C GLU A 75 -3.65 5.79 -36.55
N ARG A 76 -4.67 5.11 -35.99
CA ARG A 76 -5.30 3.90 -36.56
C ARG A 76 -4.27 2.85 -36.99
N TYR A 77 -3.17 2.78 -36.26
CA TYR A 77 -2.09 1.86 -36.56
C TYR A 77 -2.46 0.45 -36.12
N LYS A 78 -2.34 -0.52 -37.03
CA LYS A 78 -2.58 -1.93 -36.71
C LYS A 78 -1.27 -2.56 -36.24
N ILE A 79 -1.15 -2.77 -34.93
CA ILE A 79 -0.03 -3.53 -34.37
C ILE A 79 -0.06 -4.93 -35.00
N SER A 80 1.09 -5.39 -35.51
CA SER A 80 1.19 -6.75 -36.07
C SER A 80 0.98 -7.79 -34.97
N SER A 81 0.29 -8.88 -35.27
CA SER A 81 0.17 -10.06 -34.38
C SER A 81 1.52 -10.68 -34.00
N ARG A 82 2.61 -10.37 -34.71
CA ARG A 82 3.98 -10.79 -34.35
C ARG A 82 4.65 -9.89 -33.31
N CYS A 83 4.09 -8.71 -33.03
CA CYS A 83 4.66 -7.75 -32.09
C CYS A 83 4.43 -8.21 -30.64
N ARG A 84 5.46 -8.13 -29.80
CA ARG A 84 5.33 -8.48 -28.36
C ARG A 84 4.34 -7.61 -27.59
N LEU A 85 4.07 -6.40 -28.10
CA LEU A 85 3.10 -5.46 -27.52
C LEU A 85 1.69 -5.62 -28.09
N HIS A 86 1.49 -6.60 -28.97
CA HIS A 86 0.15 -6.89 -29.47
C HIS A 86 -0.76 -7.31 -28.31
N PRO A 87 -1.98 -6.75 -28.18
CA PRO A 87 -2.90 -7.08 -27.08
C PRO A 87 -3.15 -8.58 -26.88
N GLU A 88 -3.22 -9.35 -27.97
CA GLU A 88 -3.43 -10.81 -27.93
C GLU A 88 -2.20 -11.61 -27.49
N ASN A 89 -1.02 -10.99 -27.48
CA ASN A 89 0.22 -11.63 -27.06
C ASN A 89 0.52 -11.44 -25.56
N ASP A 90 -0.31 -10.68 -24.84
CA ASP A 90 -0.22 -10.58 -23.39
C ASP A 90 -0.78 -11.87 -22.76
N LEU A 91 0.13 -12.61 -22.12
CA LEU A 91 -0.12 -13.93 -21.54
C LEU A 91 -1.33 -13.97 -20.60
N TYR A 92 -1.53 -12.95 -19.77
CA TYR A 92 -2.58 -12.95 -18.75
C TYR A 92 -3.83 -12.17 -19.18
N ARG A 93 -3.80 -11.52 -20.36
CA ARG A 93 -4.85 -10.59 -20.79
C ARG A 93 -6.24 -11.18 -20.74
N ASP A 94 -6.41 -12.37 -21.29
CA ASP A 94 -7.71 -13.06 -21.33
C ASP A 94 -8.24 -13.28 -19.90
N GLN A 95 -7.42 -13.79 -18.99
CA GLN A 95 -7.84 -14.03 -17.60
C GLN A 95 -8.15 -12.74 -16.84
N GLU A 96 -7.39 -11.67 -17.07
CA GLU A 96 -7.64 -10.37 -16.45
C GLU A 96 -8.97 -9.75 -16.97
N GLN A 97 -9.29 -9.92 -18.25
CA GLN A 97 -10.59 -9.51 -18.82
C GLN A 97 -11.77 -10.32 -18.29
N HIS A 98 -11.52 -11.54 -17.83
CA HIS A 98 -12.52 -12.43 -17.24
C HIS A 98 -12.64 -12.30 -15.71
N LYS A 99 -12.09 -11.22 -15.12
CA LYS A 99 -12.39 -10.85 -13.74
C LYS A 99 -13.65 -10.00 -13.68
N MET A 100 -14.65 -10.46 -12.95
CA MET A 100 -15.86 -9.68 -12.72
C MET A 100 -15.86 -9.22 -11.27
N HIS A 101 -15.76 -7.92 -11.03
CA HIS A 101 -15.98 -7.32 -9.71
C HIS A 101 -17.45 -6.96 -9.58
N VAL A 102 -18.20 -7.73 -8.80
CA VAL A 102 -19.66 -7.62 -8.67
C VAL A 102 -20.03 -6.63 -7.56
N ASP A 103 -19.32 -6.69 -6.43
CA ASP A 103 -19.49 -5.82 -5.26
C ASP A 103 -18.14 -5.65 -4.54
N ILE A 104 -18.04 -4.74 -3.56
CA ILE A 104 -16.82 -4.36 -2.81
C ILE A 104 -15.99 -5.58 -2.38
N ASN A 105 -16.67 -6.66 -1.98
CA ASN A 105 -16.06 -7.90 -1.50
C ASN A 105 -16.54 -9.12 -2.33
N GLU A 106 -16.93 -8.94 -3.59
CA GLU A 106 -17.36 -10.06 -4.44
C GLU A 106 -16.67 -10.02 -5.81
N TRP A 107 -15.68 -10.89 -5.96
CA TRP A 107 -14.96 -11.17 -7.19
C TRP A 107 -15.46 -12.48 -7.78
N ARG A 108 -15.79 -12.49 -9.07
CA ARG A 108 -16.32 -13.67 -9.75
C ARG A 108 -15.46 -14.04 -10.95
N CYS A 109 -15.15 -15.33 -11.06
CA CYS A 109 -14.45 -15.91 -12.20
C CYS A 109 -15.35 -15.90 -13.45
N GLY A 110 -14.88 -15.30 -14.54
CA GLY A 110 -15.59 -15.24 -15.82
C GLY A 110 -15.86 -16.61 -16.45
N TYR A 111 -14.96 -17.57 -16.26
CA TYR A 111 -15.04 -18.90 -16.88
C TYR A 111 -16.02 -19.85 -16.18
N CYS A 112 -15.87 -20.02 -14.86
CA CYS A 112 -16.66 -21.00 -14.09
C CYS A 112 -17.64 -20.38 -13.08
N LYS A 113 -17.73 -19.04 -13.04
CA LYS A 113 -18.66 -18.27 -12.20
C LYS A 113 -18.50 -18.43 -10.68
N LYS A 114 -17.42 -19.08 -10.21
CA LYS A 114 -17.06 -19.12 -8.78
C LYS A 114 -16.80 -17.72 -8.23
N THR A 115 -17.26 -17.46 -7.02
CA THR A 115 -17.09 -16.19 -6.31
C THR A 115 -16.02 -16.28 -5.23
N PHE A 116 -15.38 -15.16 -4.97
CA PHE A 116 -14.26 -14.99 -4.06
C PHE A 116 -14.41 -13.62 -3.38
N TYR A 117 -13.94 -13.51 -2.14
CA TYR A 117 -14.09 -12.27 -1.38
C TYR A 117 -13.01 -11.22 -1.68
N GLU A 118 -11.85 -11.65 -2.20
CA GLU A 118 -10.77 -10.76 -2.65
C GLU A 118 -10.20 -11.22 -4.00
N GLU A 119 -9.67 -10.26 -4.76
CA GLU A 119 -9.04 -10.48 -6.06
C GLU A 119 -7.90 -11.51 -5.99
N LYS A 120 -7.12 -11.49 -4.91
CA LYS A 120 -5.97 -12.41 -4.74
C LYS A 120 -6.38 -13.89 -4.73
N TYR A 121 -7.57 -14.21 -4.25
CA TYR A 121 -8.09 -15.59 -4.27
C TYR A 121 -8.61 -15.97 -5.65
N LEU A 122 -9.15 -15.00 -6.40
CA LEU A 122 -9.51 -15.21 -7.80
C LEU A 122 -8.26 -15.43 -8.67
N ASP A 123 -7.19 -14.66 -8.46
CA ASP A 123 -5.90 -14.85 -9.13
C ASP A 123 -5.32 -16.24 -8.85
N LYS A 124 -5.29 -16.63 -7.58
CA LYS A 124 -4.88 -17.99 -7.18
C LYS A 124 -5.80 -19.06 -7.80
N HIS A 125 -7.09 -18.80 -7.93
CA HIS A 125 -8.00 -19.73 -8.61
C HIS A 125 -7.67 -19.87 -10.09
N PHE A 126 -7.35 -18.79 -10.80
CA PHE A 126 -6.90 -18.87 -12.20
C PHE A 126 -5.64 -19.71 -12.35
N ASP A 127 -4.65 -19.48 -11.50
CA ASP A 127 -3.37 -20.23 -11.54
C ASP A 127 -3.56 -21.73 -11.29
N ASN A 128 -4.55 -22.13 -10.48
CA ASN A 128 -4.77 -23.53 -10.13
C ASN A 128 -5.78 -24.26 -11.03
N ARG A 129 -6.75 -23.55 -11.61
CA ARG A 129 -7.92 -24.15 -12.28
C ARG A 129 -8.09 -23.76 -13.74
N HIS A 130 -7.42 -22.71 -14.18
CA HIS A 130 -7.52 -22.16 -15.53
C HIS A 130 -6.15 -21.85 -16.13
N TYR A 131 -5.08 -22.47 -15.62
CA TYR A 131 -3.73 -22.31 -16.15
C TYR A 131 -3.63 -22.75 -17.60
N ASP A 132 -4.36 -23.80 -17.96
CA ASP A 132 -4.51 -24.36 -19.30
C ASP A 132 -5.11 -23.38 -20.32
N LEU A 133 -5.88 -22.38 -19.86
CA LEU A 133 -6.44 -21.35 -20.72
C LEU A 133 -5.42 -20.24 -21.07
N LEU A 134 -4.23 -20.24 -20.45
CA LEU A 134 -3.16 -19.36 -20.87
C LEU A 134 -2.64 -19.82 -22.23
N ASN A 135 -2.53 -18.89 -23.20
CA ASN A 135 -1.88 -19.13 -24.48
C ASN A 135 -0.34 -19.17 -24.30
N VAL A 136 0.14 -20.13 -23.51
CA VAL A 136 1.58 -20.43 -23.38
C VAL A 136 2.13 -20.93 -24.73
N SER A 137 1.25 -21.32 -25.66
CA SER A 137 1.56 -21.78 -27.02
C SER A 137 2.06 -20.70 -27.99
N HIS A 138 1.91 -19.40 -27.71
CA HIS A 138 2.30 -18.37 -28.69
C HIS A 138 2.84 -17.08 -28.04
N SER A 139 4.12 -17.03 -27.65
CA SER A 139 4.93 -15.78 -27.69
C SER A 139 6.38 -15.92 -27.19
N ARG A 140 7.02 -17.07 -27.39
CA ARG A 140 8.48 -17.06 -27.61
C ARG A 140 8.73 -17.55 -29.01
N PRO A 141 9.30 -16.73 -29.92
CA PRO A 141 9.98 -17.33 -31.05
C PRO A 141 10.96 -18.35 -30.43
N LYS A 142 10.82 -19.63 -30.80
CA LYS A 142 11.79 -20.65 -30.45
C LYS A 142 13.16 -20.05 -30.75
N CYS A 143 14.04 -20.01 -29.74
CA CYS A 143 15.32 -19.36 -29.89
C CYS A 143 16.00 -19.90 -31.15
N ASN A 144 16.34 -19.02 -32.10
CA ASN A 144 17.06 -19.39 -33.31
C ASN A 144 18.56 -19.23 -33.04
N PRO A 145 19.32 -20.31 -32.88
CA PRO A 145 20.74 -20.23 -32.53
C PRO A 145 21.55 -19.44 -33.57
N ALA A 146 21.20 -19.57 -34.85
CA ALA A 146 21.88 -18.85 -35.93
C ALA A 146 21.59 -17.35 -35.91
N ALA A 147 20.38 -16.93 -35.51
CA ALA A 147 20.07 -15.51 -35.37
C ALA A 147 20.77 -14.90 -34.15
N ILE A 148 20.81 -15.62 -33.03
CA ILE A 148 21.51 -15.17 -31.82
C ILE A 148 23.02 -15.06 -32.06
N GLY A 149 23.64 -16.05 -32.71
CA GLY A 149 25.05 -16.00 -33.07
C GLY A 149 25.39 -14.79 -33.95
N ARG A 150 24.56 -14.50 -34.97
CA ARG A 150 24.73 -13.30 -35.80
C ARG A 150 24.60 -12.00 -34.99
N ASN A 151 23.58 -11.91 -34.15
CA ASN A 151 23.38 -10.71 -33.32
C ASN A 151 24.52 -10.52 -32.32
N LYS A 152 25.07 -11.61 -31.77
CA LYS A 152 26.23 -11.56 -30.86
C LYS A 152 27.44 -10.95 -31.57
N HIS A 153 27.77 -11.42 -32.77
CA HIS A 153 28.88 -10.86 -33.54
C HIS A 153 28.68 -9.38 -33.93
N LEU A 154 27.45 -8.98 -34.24
CA LEU A 154 27.13 -7.57 -34.49
C LEU A 154 27.36 -6.72 -33.23
N CYS A 155 26.99 -7.24 -32.05
CA CYS A 155 27.23 -6.56 -30.77
C CYS A 155 28.72 -6.43 -30.46
N GLU A 156 29.50 -7.50 -30.68
CA GLU A 156 30.95 -7.50 -30.49
C GLU A 156 31.63 -6.47 -31.41
N SER A 157 31.29 -6.49 -32.71
CA SER A 157 31.84 -5.52 -33.67
C SER A 157 31.47 -4.08 -33.32
N LEU A 158 30.28 -3.84 -32.76
CA LEU A 158 29.89 -2.53 -32.28
C LEU A 158 30.76 -2.10 -31.09
N ALA A 159 30.98 -2.99 -30.13
CA ALA A 159 31.83 -2.73 -28.96
C ALA A 159 33.26 -2.37 -29.37
N ASP A 160 33.82 -3.07 -30.36
CA ASP A 160 35.17 -2.81 -30.86
C ASP A 160 35.27 -1.50 -31.63
N SER A 161 34.22 -1.12 -32.37
CA SER A 161 34.19 0.17 -33.08
C SER A 161 33.99 1.37 -32.15
N CYS A 162 33.21 1.22 -31.08
CA CYS A 162 32.87 2.29 -30.15
C CYS A 162 33.90 2.43 -29.01
N PHE A 163 34.52 1.32 -28.62
CA PHE A 163 35.49 1.24 -27.53
C PHE A 163 36.69 0.39 -27.99
N PRO A 164 37.49 0.89 -28.94
CA PRO A 164 38.64 0.14 -29.42
C PRO A 164 39.68 -0.01 -28.30
N VAL A 165 40.11 -1.25 -28.06
CA VAL A 165 41.10 -1.58 -27.02
C VAL A 165 42.44 -0.86 -27.21
N SER A 166 42.72 -0.36 -28.41
CA SER A 166 43.92 0.40 -28.76
C SER A 166 43.90 1.86 -28.30
N GLU A 167 42.74 2.44 -27.97
CA GLU A 167 42.62 3.84 -27.55
C GLU A 167 42.94 4.07 -26.06
N GLY A 168 43.24 3.00 -25.31
CA GLY A 168 43.80 3.09 -23.96
C GLY A 168 43.05 2.24 -22.93
N PRO A 169 43.50 2.28 -21.65
CA PRO A 169 42.99 1.41 -20.59
C PRO A 169 41.52 1.67 -20.24
N SER A 170 41.05 2.91 -20.40
CA SER A 170 39.64 3.24 -20.20
C SER A 170 38.73 2.65 -21.29
N ALA A 171 39.17 2.71 -22.55
CA ALA A 171 38.46 2.09 -23.67
C ALA A 171 38.44 0.56 -23.54
N LEU A 172 39.55 -0.04 -23.11
CA LEU A 172 39.65 -1.47 -22.80
C LEU A 172 38.64 -1.90 -21.71
N HIS A 173 38.58 -1.17 -20.60
CA HIS A 173 37.65 -1.51 -19.50
C HIS A 173 36.19 -1.37 -19.93
N LEU A 174 35.86 -0.32 -20.71
CA LEU A 174 34.51 -0.12 -21.25
C LEU A 174 34.14 -1.22 -22.26
N ASN A 175 35.07 -1.61 -23.12
CA ASN A 175 34.89 -2.71 -24.06
C ASN A 175 34.60 -4.03 -23.32
N GLU A 176 35.43 -4.40 -22.33
CA GLU A 176 35.21 -5.62 -21.53
C GLU A 176 33.86 -5.59 -20.79
N PHE A 177 33.54 -4.46 -20.16
CA PHE A 177 32.26 -4.28 -19.48
C PHE A 177 31.08 -4.44 -20.45
N PHE A 178 31.16 -3.79 -21.61
CA PHE A 178 30.08 -3.81 -22.60
C PHE A 178 29.84 -5.22 -23.15
N LEU A 179 30.92 -5.94 -23.48
CA LEU A 179 30.86 -7.32 -23.94
C LEU A 179 30.20 -8.24 -22.90
N ARG A 180 30.65 -8.18 -21.65
CA ARG A 180 30.15 -9.02 -20.55
C ARG A 180 28.71 -8.73 -20.15
N GLN A 181 28.31 -7.46 -20.15
CA GLN A 181 26.98 -7.07 -19.69
C GLN A 181 25.91 -7.16 -20.78
N PHE A 182 26.26 -6.87 -22.03
CA PHE A 182 25.29 -6.73 -23.11
C PHE A 182 25.42 -7.81 -24.19
N CYS A 183 26.64 -8.11 -24.67
CA CYS A 183 26.83 -9.05 -25.77
C CYS A 183 26.70 -10.51 -25.31
N ASP A 184 27.19 -10.86 -24.11
CA ASP A 184 27.03 -12.21 -23.55
C ASP A 184 25.57 -12.55 -23.17
N ALA A 185 24.70 -11.55 -23.04
CA ALA A 185 23.26 -11.77 -22.88
C ALA A 185 22.60 -12.36 -24.14
N HIS A 186 23.28 -12.35 -25.29
CA HIS A 186 22.81 -12.95 -26.53
C HIS A 186 23.03 -14.47 -26.51
N THR A 187 22.18 -15.17 -25.76
CA THR A 187 22.19 -16.64 -25.65
C THR A 187 20.78 -17.20 -25.64
N CYS A 188 20.63 -18.45 -26.06
CA CYS A 188 19.38 -19.21 -25.94
C CYS A 188 19.17 -19.83 -24.55
N SER A 189 20.21 -19.86 -23.71
CA SER A 189 20.15 -20.42 -22.37
C SER A 189 19.52 -19.43 -21.39
N GLY A 190 18.50 -19.86 -20.65
CA GLY A 190 17.82 -19.06 -19.62
C GLY A 190 18.65 -18.83 -18.34
N GLY A 191 19.94 -18.53 -18.48
CA GLY A 191 20.85 -18.28 -17.37
C GLY A 191 20.51 -17.00 -16.58
N ARG A 192 21.19 -16.82 -15.44
CA ARG A 192 21.03 -15.67 -14.53
C ARG A 192 21.00 -14.36 -15.34
N LYS A 193 19.89 -13.63 -15.24
CA LYS A 193 19.78 -12.31 -15.83
C LYS A 193 20.86 -11.41 -15.19
N PRO A 194 21.71 -10.71 -15.95
CA PRO A 194 22.70 -9.78 -15.39
C PRO A 194 22.05 -8.62 -14.63
N PHE A 195 20.74 -8.41 -14.82
CA PHE A 195 19.94 -7.44 -14.08
C PHE A 195 19.17 -8.08 -12.92
N SER A 196 19.34 -7.54 -11.72
CA SER A 196 18.45 -7.79 -10.60
C SER A 196 17.04 -7.30 -10.95
N LYS A 197 16.01 -8.06 -10.55
CA LYS A 197 14.61 -7.64 -10.67
C LYS A 197 14.44 -6.33 -9.89
N GLY A 198 14.43 -5.19 -10.58
CA GLY A 198 14.12 -3.88 -9.99
C GLY A 198 12.83 -3.97 -9.17
N GLY A 199 12.96 -3.82 -7.86
CA GLY A 199 11.85 -3.66 -6.93
C GLY A 199 11.70 -2.18 -6.61
N LYS A 200 10.52 -1.62 -6.86
CA LYS A 200 10.19 -0.28 -6.40
C LYS A 200 9.90 -0.37 -4.89
N ARG A 201 10.73 0.25 -4.05
CA ARG A 201 10.53 0.30 -2.59
C ARG A 201 10.17 1.73 -2.19
N GLU A 202 8.88 2.06 -2.26
CA GLU A 202 8.35 3.39 -1.94
C GLU A 202 7.41 3.29 -0.71
N THR A 203 7.92 2.71 0.38
CA THR A 203 7.18 2.59 1.66
C THR A 203 7.89 3.27 2.84
N SER A 204 9.17 3.64 2.69
CA SER A 204 9.97 4.22 3.78
C SER A 204 9.61 5.67 4.09
N THR A 205 9.40 6.51 3.08
CA THR A 205 9.23 7.96 3.28
C THR A 205 7.92 8.30 3.99
N LEU A 206 6.80 7.67 3.60
CA LEU A 206 5.49 7.94 4.20
C LEU A 206 5.42 7.52 5.68
N HIS A 207 6.00 6.37 6.03
CA HIS A 207 6.04 5.88 7.42
C HIS A 207 6.83 6.80 8.35
N VAL A 208 7.94 7.35 7.86
CA VAL A 208 8.77 8.30 8.61
C VAL A 208 8.01 9.60 8.85
N VAL A 209 7.33 10.15 7.84
CA VAL A 209 6.55 11.39 7.97
C VAL A 209 5.41 11.23 8.98
N ILE A 210 4.66 10.12 8.90
CA ILE A 210 3.55 9.83 9.83
C ILE A 210 4.08 9.71 11.27
N SER A 211 5.23 9.05 11.46
CA SER A 211 5.84 8.87 12.78
C SER A 211 6.27 10.20 13.42
N VAL A 212 6.84 11.12 12.62
CA VAL A 212 7.21 12.46 13.09
C VAL A 212 5.99 13.29 13.49
N LEU A 213 4.91 13.26 12.70
CA LEU A 213 3.68 13.98 13.01
C LEU A 213 3.03 13.52 14.32
N VAL A 214 3.02 12.20 14.58
CA VAL A 214 2.49 11.63 15.83
C VAL A 214 3.30 12.11 17.04
N LEU A 215 4.64 12.12 16.95
CA LEU A 215 5.51 12.60 18.03
C LEU A 215 5.28 14.08 18.34
N MET A 216 5.09 14.91 17.31
CA MET A 216 4.80 16.34 17.48
C MET A 216 3.46 16.58 18.19
N LEU A 217 2.41 15.85 17.82
CA LEU A 217 1.10 15.94 18.46
C LEU A 217 1.14 15.50 19.92
N LEU A 218 1.89 14.44 20.24
CA LEU A 218 2.10 14.00 21.62
C LEU A 218 2.82 15.06 22.46
N ALA A 219 3.89 15.66 21.94
CA ALA A 219 4.62 16.71 22.65
C ALA A 219 3.72 17.92 22.98
N LEU A 220 2.92 18.38 22.01
CA LEU A 220 1.97 19.47 22.21
C LEU A 220 0.91 19.12 23.27
N PHE A 221 0.43 17.88 23.29
CA PHE A 221 -0.52 17.41 24.30
C PHE A 221 0.06 17.48 25.72
N TYR A 222 1.30 17.01 25.92
CA TYR A 222 1.95 17.08 27.24
C TYR A 222 2.25 18.52 27.68
N ILE A 223 2.66 19.39 26.76
CA ILE A 223 2.85 20.83 27.03
C ILE A 223 1.51 21.46 27.45
N PHE A 224 0.43 21.16 26.74
CA PHE A 224 -0.90 21.66 27.09
C PHE A 224 -1.33 21.18 28.48
N ILE A 225 -1.12 19.90 28.83
CA ILE A 225 -1.39 19.39 30.19
C ILE A 225 -0.54 20.12 31.24
N TYR A 226 0.73 20.37 30.95
CA TYR A 226 1.64 21.08 31.84
C TYR A 226 1.16 22.52 32.10
N LEU A 227 0.80 23.26 31.04
CA LEU A 227 0.23 24.60 31.14
C LEU A 227 -1.13 24.62 31.85
N TYR A 228 -1.97 23.61 31.59
CA TYR A 228 -3.28 23.49 32.24
C TYR A 228 -3.15 23.21 33.74
N ARG A 229 -2.23 22.32 34.15
CA ARG A 229 -1.91 22.08 35.57
C ARG A 229 -1.23 23.30 36.22
N GLY A 230 -0.37 24.00 35.49
CA GLY A 230 0.31 25.22 35.94
C GLY A 230 -0.62 26.41 36.13
N GLY A 231 -1.59 26.61 35.22
CA GLY A 231 -2.59 27.67 35.28
C GLY A 231 -3.52 27.53 36.49
N ILE A 232 -3.84 26.30 36.90
CA ILE A 232 -4.61 26.04 38.13
C ILE A 232 -3.85 26.50 39.39
N LYS A 233 -2.50 26.44 39.41
CA LYS A 233 -1.70 26.91 40.55
C LYS A 233 -1.64 28.44 40.66
N ARG A 234 -1.66 29.17 39.54
CA ARG A 234 -1.62 30.66 39.54
C ARG A 234 -2.98 31.32 39.86
N GLY A 235 -4.09 30.71 39.45
CA GLY A 235 -5.44 31.26 39.69
C GLY A 235 -5.91 31.24 41.15
N SER A 236 -5.38 30.34 41.98
CA SER A 236 -5.76 30.24 43.41
C SER A 236 -5.14 31.34 44.29
N GLN A 237 -3.98 31.87 43.90
CA GLN A 237 -3.27 32.87 44.70
C GLN A 237 -3.79 34.31 44.48
N GLY A 238 -4.47 34.59 43.36
CA GLY A 238 -4.98 35.93 43.02
C GLY A 238 -6.37 36.29 43.58
N LEU A 239 -7.12 35.34 44.13
CA LEU A 239 -8.50 35.56 44.61
C LEU A 239 -8.65 35.66 46.14
N LYS A 240 -7.54 35.68 46.90
CA LYS A 240 -7.58 35.71 48.37
C LYS A 240 -7.42 37.08 49.02
N HIS A 241 -7.22 38.16 48.26
CA HIS A 241 -6.89 39.47 48.85
C HIS A 241 -7.92 40.60 48.63
N ILE A 242 -9.14 40.33 48.14
CA ILE A 242 -10.13 41.39 47.93
C ILE A 242 -11.51 41.01 48.49
N SER A 243 -11.95 41.81 49.48
CA SER A 243 -13.31 42.03 50.00
C SER A 243 -13.91 41.00 50.98
N LYS A 244 -13.67 41.23 52.28
CA LYS A 244 -14.69 41.06 53.32
C LYS A 244 -15.14 42.46 53.76
N SER A 245 -16.19 42.98 53.14
CA SER A 245 -16.91 44.16 53.64
C SER A 245 -18.38 44.08 53.21
N GLY A 246 -19.27 43.97 54.20
CA GLY A 246 -20.67 44.40 54.08
C GLY A 246 -21.63 43.52 53.28
N GLN A 247 -22.47 42.74 53.98
CA GLN A 247 -23.94 42.83 53.95
C GLN A 247 -24.59 41.51 54.41
N LYS A 248 -24.78 41.39 55.73
CA LYS A 248 -25.95 40.72 56.29
C LYS A 248 -27.16 41.66 56.12
N LYS A 249 -28.34 41.05 55.92
CA LYS A 249 -29.71 41.58 56.06
C LYS A 249 -30.39 42.03 54.76
N ARG A 250 -31.26 41.17 54.21
CA ARG A 250 -32.72 41.34 54.03
C ARG A 250 -33.29 40.17 53.22
N LEU A 251 -34.57 39.85 53.42
CA LEU A 251 -35.35 38.67 52.98
C LEU A 251 -35.02 37.38 53.78
N LYS A 252 -35.69 36.98 54.88
CA LYS A 252 -37.12 37.05 55.22
C LYS A 252 -38.01 36.78 54.00
N VAL A 253 -37.81 35.63 53.39
CA VAL A 253 -38.72 34.98 52.44
C VAL A 253 -39.66 34.14 53.31
N ILE A 254 -40.91 34.54 53.57
CA ILE A 254 -42.03 34.36 52.65
C ILE A 254 -42.00 32.95 52.04
N PHE A 255 -41.80 31.88 52.82
CA PHE A 255 -41.97 30.51 52.31
C PHE A 255 -42.11 29.46 53.44
N MET A 256 -42.93 29.73 54.47
CA MET A 256 -43.23 28.72 55.51
C MET A 256 -44.72 28.57 55.80
N HIS A 257 -45.60 28.94 54.85
CA HIS A 257 -47.05 28.95 55.08
C HIS A 257 -47.89 28.18 54.03
N SER A 258 -47.33 27.23 53.27
CA SER A 258 -48.12 26.56 52.22
C SER A 258 -47.94 25.05 52.02
N LEU A 259 -47.19 24.31 52.85
CA LEU A 259 -46.97 22.87 52.54
C LEU A 259 -47.13 21.86 53.69
N ASN A 260 -47.63 22.24 54.87
CA ASN A 260 -47.98 21.24 55.91
C ASN A 260 -49.49 21.01 56.08
N PHE A 261 -50.33 21.51 55.16
CA PHE A 261 -51.80 21.30 55.19
C PHE A 261 -52.27 20.01 54.47
N SER A 262 -51.40 19.07 54.10
CA SER A 262 -51.83 17.91 53.28
C SER A 262 -51.35 16.52 53.71
N VAL A 263 -50.75 16.34 54.89
CA VAL A 263 -50.22 15.01 55.29
C VAL A 263 -51.00 14.33 56.43
N GLU A 264 -51.87 15.02 57.18
CA GLU A 264 -52.43 14.46 58.42
C GLU A 264 -53.94 14.21 58.39
N LYS A 265 -54.48 13.73 57.26
CA LYS A 265 -55.90 13.32 57.14
C LYS A 265 -56.14 11.86 56.72
N THR A 266 -55.13 10.99 56.71
CA THR A 266 -55.27 9.60 56.22
C THR A 266 -54.66 8.51 57.11
N LYS A 267 -54.59 8.69 58.44
CA LYS A 267 -54.54 7.57 59.40
C LYS A 267 -55.60 7.72 60.48
N ILE A 268 -56.82 7.57 59.99
CA ILE A 268 -58.06 7.28 60.69
C ILE A 268 -57.99 5.79 61.11
N VAL A 269 -58.41 5.50 62.35
CA VAL A 269 -59.10 4.25 62.77
C VAL A 269 -58.27 3.01 63.12
N GLN A 270 -58.23 2.81 64.44
CA GLN A 270 -58.48 1.59 65.23
C GLN A 270 -57.49 0.40 65.24
N GLN A 271 -57.24 0.03 66.51
CA GLN A 271 -56.68 -1.19 67.11
C GLN A 271 -55.17 -1.40 67.04
#